data_AF-A0A372UCX6-F1
#
_entry.id   AF-A0A372UCX6-F1
#
_cell.length_a   1.000
_cell.length_b   1.000
_cell.length_c   1.000
_cell.angle_alpha   90.00
_cell.angle_beta   90.00
_cell.angle_gamma   90.00
#
_symmetry.space_group_name_H-M   'P 1'
#
loop_
_entity.id
_entity.type
_entity.pdbx_description
1 polymer ?
#
loop_
_entity_poly.entity_id
_entity_poly.type
_entity_poly.pdbx_seq_one_letter_code
_entity_poly.pdbx_strand_id
1 'polypeptide(L)'
;MELQKLVERAQRLNSYVVAIVKSRNPDEFFVLSLTDTYEDAVMCRRVLNTDGIYDVIIVPPFERKEIPPNETADYFRSIYNMQVQEPAVKFRWNLKL
;
A
#
# COMPACT_ATOMS: atom_id res chain seq x y z
N MET A 1 7.84 -6.38 6.76
CA MET A 1 6.65 -6.52 7.61
C MET A 1 5.44 -6.74 6.72
N GLU A 2 4.48 -7.58 7.07
CA GLU A 2 3.30 -7.81 6.21
C GLU A 2 2.32 -6.62 6.24
N LEU A 3 1.46 -6.51 5.22
CA LEU A 3 0.45 -5.46 5.12
C LEU A 3 -0.50 -5.45 6.32
N GLN A 4 -0.93 -6.61 6.80
CA GLN A 4 -1.80 -6.72 7.97
C GLN A 4 -1.17 -6.07 9.21
N LYS A 5 0.13 -6.23 9.42
CA LYS A 5 0.85 -5.62 10.54
C LYS A 5 0.99 -4.10 10.39
N LEU A 6 0.94 -3.56 9.17
CA LEU A 6 0.85 -2.11 8.95
C LEU A 6 -0.51 -1.59 9.39
N VAL A 7 -1.59 -2.30 9.03
CA VAL A 7 -2.96 -1.97 9.43
C VAL A 7 -3.10 -1.99 10.95
N GLU A 8 -2.67 -3.07 11.59
CA GLU A 8 -2.67 -3.20 13.05
C GLU A 8 -1.90 -2.06 13.73
N ARG A 9 -0.77 -1.65 13.13
CA ARG A 9 0.02 -0.53 13.65
C ARG A 9 -0.66 0.81 13.45
N ALA A 10 -1.27 1.05 12.29
CA ALA A 10 -2.03 2.26 12.00
C ALA A 10 -3.21 2.41 12.97
N GLN A 11 -3.94 1.32 13.20
CA GLN A 11 -5.05 1.24 14.15
C GLN A 11 -4.56 1.50 15.59
N ARG A 12 -3.59 0.71 16.07
CA ARG A 12 -3.09 0.81 17.45
C ARG A 12 -2.56 2.20 17.81
N LEU A 13 -1.93 2.87 16.85
CA LEU A 13 -1.35 4.20 17.07
C LEU A 13 -2.29 5.33 16.67
N ASN A 14 -3.44 5.00 16.07
CA ASN A 14 -4.39 5.96 15.50
C ASN A 14 -3.71 7.00 14.57
N SER A 15 -2.75 6.54 13.77
CA SER A 15 -1.94 7.36 12.86
C SER A 15 -1.87 6.72 11.48
N TYR A 16 -1.71 7.53 10.44
CA TYR A 16 -1.37 7.07 9.10
C TYR A 16 0.05 6.51 9.11
N VAL A 17 0.24 5.37 8.45
CA VAL A 17 1.54 4.72 8.32
C VAL A 17 2.03 4.91 6.90
N VAL A 18 3.20 5.50 6.74
CA VAL A 18 3.91 5.57 5.45
C VAL A 18 4.91 4.44 5.40
N ALA A 19 4.78 3.56 4.41
CA ALA A 19 5.66 2.40 4.25
C ALA A 19 6.14 2.22 2.81
N ILE A 20 7.33 1.64 2.64
CA ILE A 20 7.89 1.28 1.33
C ILE A 20 7.64 -0.21 1.07
N VAL A 21 7.25 -0.56 -0.15
CA VAL A 21 7.21 -1.94 -0.64
C VAL A 21 8.62 -2.40 -0.98
N LYS A 22 9.03 -3.55 -0.47
CA LYS A 22 10.34 -4.12 -0.78
C LYS A 22 10.28 -4.72 -2.18
N SER A 23 10.98 -4.11 -3.14
CA SER A 23 11.02 -4.51 -4.56
C SER A 23 11.24 -6.01 -4.83
N ARG A 24 11.92 -6.74 -3.92
CA ARG A 24 12.16 -8.19 -4.05
C ARG A 24 11.04 -9.08 -3.51
N ASN A 25 10.14 -8.54 -2.68
CA ASN A 25 9.04 -9.27 -2.08
C ASN A 25 7.86 -8.28 -1.85
N PRO A 26 6.85 -8.25 -2.73
CA PRO A 26 5.75 -7.29 -2.67
C PRO A 26 4.87 -7.44 -1.42
N ASP A 27 5.02 -8.55 -0.69
CA ASP A 27 4.33 -8.81 0.58
C ASP A 27 5.08 -8.24 1.79
N GLU A 28 6.31 -7.75 1.59
CA GLU A 28 7.14 -7.14 2.62
C GLU A 28 7.20 -5.61 2.50
N PHE A 29 6.83 -4.96 3.59
CA PHE A 29 6.86 -3.52 3.75
C PHE A 29 7.84 -3.06 4.83
N PHE A 30 8.39 -1.86 4.66
CA PHE A 30 9.19 -1.15 5.65
C PHE A 30 8.50 0.13 6.10
N VAL A 31 8.23 0.27 7.41
CA VAL A 31 7.64 1.51 7.96
C VAL A 31 8.70 2.59 7.99
N LEU A 32 8.38 3.74 7.40
CA LEU A 32 9.23 4.91 7.45
C LEU A 32 8.75 5.94 8.47
N SER A 33 7.45 6.24 8.45
CA SER A 33 6.89 7.35 9.21
C SER A 33 5.48 7.05 9.71
N LEU A 34 5.10 7.77 10.76
CA LEU A 34 3.77 7.83 11.33
C LEU A 34 3.32 9.28 11.30
N THR A 35 2.13 9.54 10.76
CA THR A 35 1.58 10.90 10.66
C THR A 35 0.15 10.95 11.16
N ASP A 36 -0.27 12.10 11.69
CA ASP A 36 -1.60 12.26 12.28
C ASP A 36 -2.68 12.59 11.24
N THR A 37 -2.26 13.18 10.11
CA THR A 37 -3.12 13.55 8.98
C THR A 37 -2.71 12.83 7.69
N TYR A 38 -3.66 12.74 6.76
CA TYR A 38 -3.40 12.18 5.44
C TYR A 38 -2.52 13.11 4.61
N GLU A 39 -2.70 14.42 4.72
CA GLU A 39 -1.91 15.44 4.03
C GLU A 39 -0.42 15.31 4.37
N ASP A 40 -0.10 15.09 5.65
CA ASP A 40 1.28 14.87 6.11
C ASP A 40 1.85 13.58 5.52
N ALA A 41 1.07 12.50 5.47
CA ALA A 41 1.48 11.24 4.84
C ALA A 41 1.79 11.44 3.34
N VAL A 42 0.97 12.22 2.64
CA VAL A 42 1.17 12.56 1.23
C VAL A 42 2.44 13.40 1.06
N MET A 43 2.72 14.33 1.96
CA MET A 43 3.96 15.11 1.95
C MET A 43 5.19 14.22 2.18
N CYS A 44 5.14 13.31 3.14
CA CYS A 44 6.20 12.30 3.32
C CYS A 44 6.43 11.48 2.03
N ARG A 45 5.36 11.00 1.40
CA ARG A 45 5.46 10.29 0.10
C ARG A 45 6.11 11.15 -0.99
N ARG A 46 5.76 12.43 -1.09
CA ARG A 46 6.37 13.33 -2.08
C ARG A 46 7.88 13.51 -1.87
N VAL A 47 8.32 13.65 -0.62
CA VAL A 47 9.76 13.73 -0.28
C VAL A 47 10.47 12.46 -0.73
N LEU A 48 9.93 11.29 -0.37
CA LEU A 48 10.50 9.99 -0.75
C LEU A 48 10.55 9.79 -2.27
N ASN A 49 9.51 10.21 -2.99
CA ASN A 49 9.50 10.17 -4.45
C ASN A 49 10.59 11.07 -5.05
N THR A 50 10.87 12.22 -4.44
CA THR A 50 11.95 13.13 -4.88
C THR A 50 13.33 12.48 -4.67
N ASP A 51 13.46 11.64 -3.64
CA ASP A 51 14.65 10.83 -3.37
C ASP A 51 14.73 9.54 -4.22
N GLY A 52 13.80 9.36 -5.18
CA GLY A 52 13.77 8.22 -6.10
C GLY A 52 13.10 6.96 -5.55
N ILE A 53 12.42 7.05 -4.40
CA ILE A 53 11.68 5.94 -3.79
C ILE A 53 10.21 6.06 -4.15
N TYR A 54 9.75 5.28 -5.13
CA TYR A 54 8.38 5.38 -5.68
C TYR A 54 7.39 4.35 -5.13
N ASP A 55 7.90 3.23 -4.61
CA ASP A 55 7.08 2.13 -4.08
C ASP A 55 6.60 2.44 -2.65
N VAL A 56 5.96 3.59 -2.46
CA VAL A 56 5.48 4.07 -1.17
C VAL A 56 3.97 3.91 -1.08
N ILE A 57 3.50 3.38 0.05
CA ILE A 57 2.09 3.22 0.38
C ILE A 57 1.75 4.00 1.65
N ILE A 58 0.51 4.50 1.69
CA ILE A 58 -0.08 5.12 2.86
C ILE A 58 -1.18 4.20 3.38
N VAL A 59 -1.08 3.79 4.65
CA VAL A 59 -2.08 2.96 5.33
C VAL A 59 -2.81 3.82 6.36
N PRO A 60 -4.14 4.03 6.22
CA PRO A 60 -4.87 4.88 7.13
C PRO A 60 -5.23 4.14 8.44
N PRO A 61 -5.50 4.88 9.54
CA PRO A 61 -5.95 4.29 10.79
C PRO A 61 -7.44 3.94 10.72
N PHE A 62 -7.73 2.71 10.28
CA PHE A 62 -9.08 2.14 10.02
C PHE A 62 -10.10 2.19 11.20
N GLU A 63 -9.75 2.75 12.35
CA GLU A 63 -10.68 2.96 13.48
C GLU A 63 -11.52 4.24 13.38
N ARG A 64 -11.21 5.16 12.45
CA ARG A 64 -12.07 6.34 12.23
C ARG A 64 -13.40 5.91 11.62
N LYS A 65 -14.52 6.42 12.16
CA LYS A 65 -15.90 6.07 11.74
C LYS A 65 -16.13 6.19 10.24
N GLU A 66 -15.43 7.11 9.57
CA GLU A 66 -15.40 7.23 8.11
C GLU A 66 -14.01 7.69 7.68
N ILE A 67 -13.39 6.93 6.79
CA ILE A 67 -12.13 7.30 6.11
C ILE A 67 -12.49 7.56 4.65
N PRO A 68 -12.15 8.75 4.11
CA PRO A 68 -12.44 9.08 2.73
C PRO A 68 -11.84 8.03 1.76
N PRO A 69 -12.57 7.63 0.69
CA PRO A 69 -12.11 6.59 -0.23
C PRO A 69 -10.72 6.86 -0.83
N ASN A 70 -10.39 8.12 -1.10
CA ASN A 70 -9.09 8.55 -1.61
C ASN A 70 -7.93 8.23 -0.66
N GLU A 71 -8.16 8.17 0.65
CA GLU A 71 -7.12 7.85 1.65
C GLU A 71 -6.90 6.33 1.78
N THR A 72 -7.87 5.53 1.34
CA THR A 72 -7.79 4.06 1.33
C THR A 72 -7.23 3.49 0.04
N ALA A 73 -7.02 4.33 -0.99
CA ALA A 73 -6.67 3.91 -2.33
C ALA A 73 -5.37 3.08 -2.38
N ASP A 74 -4.33 3.54 -1.67
CA ASP A 74 -3.03 2.86 -1.61
C ASP A 74 -3.17 1.46 -0.98
N TYR A 75 -3.90 1.35 0.13
CA TYR A 75 -4.17 0.08 0.81
C TYR A 75 -4.87 -0.94 -0.11
N PHE A 76 -5.98 -0.54 -0.75
CA PHE A 76 -6.71 -1.44 -1.64
C PHE A 76 -5.87 -1.81 -2.86
N ARG A 77 -5.12 -0.88 -3.43
CA ARG A 77 -4.20 -1.16 -4.55
C ARG A 77 -3.16 -2.21 -4.16
N SER A 78 -2.62 -2.13 -2.95
CA SER A 78 -1.68 -3.14 -2.44
C SER A 78 -2.32 -4.52 -2.34
N ILE A 79 -3.55 -4.63 -1.82
CA ILE A 79 -4.27 -5.92 -1.74
C ILE A 79 -4.49 -6.52 -3.12
N TYR A 80 -4.97 -5.74 -4.08
CA TYR A 80 -5.21 -6.25 -5.43
C TYR A 80 -3.92 -6.68 -6.12
N ASN A 81 -2.83 -5.94 -5.96
CA ASN A 81 -1.54 -6.32 -6.54
C ASN A 81 -0.97 -7.62 -5.93
N MET A 82 -1.25 -7.92 -4.66
CA MET A 82 -0.87 -9.21 -4.05
C MET A 82 -1.69 -10.38 -4.59
N GLN A 83 -2.97 -10.16 -4.92
CA GLN A 83 -3.87 -11.21 -5.41
C GLN A 83 -3.57 -11.64 -6.86
N VAL A 84 -2.98 -10.76 -7.69
CA VAL A 84 -2.75 -11.01 -9.13
C VAL A 84 -1.50 -11.87 -9.39
N GLN A 85 -0.97 -12.59 -8.40
CA GLN A 85 0.14 -13.53 -8.59
C GLN A 85 -0.25 -14.83 -9.32
N GLU A 86 -1.55 -15.16 -9.44
CA GLU A 86 -1.95 -16.17 -10.43
C GLU A 86 -1.87 -15.56 -11.83
N PRO A 87 -1.16 -16.18 -12.78
CA PRO A 87 -1.03 -15.64 -14.12
C PRO A 87 -2.43 -15.47 -14.70
N ALA A 88 -2.81 -14.22 -15.00
CA ALA A 88 -4.01 -13.91 -15.76
C ALA A 88 -4.01 -14.84 -16.98
N VAL A 89 -4.99 -15.75 -16.99
CA VAL A 89 -5.22 -16.84 -17.93
C VAL A 89 -4.46 -16.63 -19.25
N LYS A 90 -3.48 -17.49 -19.54
CA LYS A 90 -2.94 -17.66 -20.90
C LYS A 90 -4.10 -18.10 -21.78
N PHE A 91 -4.81 -17.17 -22.40
CA PHE A 91 -5.68 -17.48 -23.54
C PHE A 91 -4.76 -17.95 -24.67
N ARG A 92 -4.45 -19.26 -24.68
CA ARG A 92 -3.99 -19.95 -25.87
C ARG A 92 -5.18 -20.03 -26.80
N TRP A 93 -5.25 -19.10 -27.75
CA TRP A 93 -6.03 -19.32 -28.96
C TRP A 93 -5.43 -20.53 -29.67
N ASN A 94 -5.97 -21.72 -29.41
CA ASN A 94 -5.74 -22.88 -30.27
C ASN A 94 -6.50 -22.59 -31.57
N LEU A 95 -5.83 -21.90 -32.50
CA LEU A 95 -6.18 -21.95 -33.90
C LEU A 95 -6.02 -23.41 -34.33
N LYS A 96 -7.14 -24.14 -34.36
CA LYS A 96 -7.20 -25.37 -35.14
C LYS A 96 -7.09 -24.95 -36.61
N LEU A 97 -6.03 -25.44 -37.23
CA LEU A 97 -5.73 -25.37 -38.67
C LEU A 97 -6.96 -25.71 -39.52
#